data_AF-A0ABC8Z105-F1
#
_entry.id   AF-A0ABC8Z105-F1
#
_cell.length_a   1.000
_cell.length_b   1.000
_cell.length_c   1.000
_cell.angle_alpha   90.00
_cell.angle_beta   90.00
_cell.angle_gamma   90.00
#
_symmetry.space_group_name_H-M   'P 1'
#
loop_
_entity.id
_entity.type
_entity.pdbx_description
1 polymer ?
#
loop_
_entity_poly.entity_id
_entity_poly.type
_entity_poly.pdbx_seq_one_letter_code
_entity_poly.pdbx_strand_id
1 'polypeptide(L)'
;MKVQELDFFLRGVCAAVSVNTAGAIAVMLGIDIKRRVAYATAGDQRWFLSDWELPNLQARTMSFQGKLYATAVNPADKINVYYICRIDPPQPSAEGNHSLTLQPPRMLVKSPLLVGFGSAHLVECGSELMLAGFTDVSLAHLAVYKVSDLIKGRVVPLTDIGDHAIFFEGHGLCVSAKGFPSISGNSIICRRRSFQMVETGDFNPLLGRRAMQPAFPRIDQYDLGSGTWSPAIDEDVYSDVTPASPYTLAHHIFTCCYRSYWNKGLVVCAAITPDWSLKPNLRIGGDGWM
;
A
#
# COMPACT_ATOMS: atom_id res chain seq x y z
N MET A 1 10.30 -24.06 -4.09
CA MET A 1 9.83 -22.88 -3.34
C MET A 1 8.32 -23.00 -3.21
N LYS A 2 7.77 -23.02 -1.98
CA LYS A 2 6.33 -23.24 -1.78
C LYS A 2 5.56 -22.03 -2.30
N VAL A 3 4.37 -22.23 -2.89
CA VAL A 3 3.52 -21.15 -3.45
C VAL A 3 3.27 -20.01 -2.43
N GLN A 4 3.19 -20.34 -1.14
CA GLN A 4 3.06 -19.36 -0.05
C GLN A 4 4.30 -18.48 0.15
N GLU A 5 5.51 -19.02 -0.06
CA GLU A 5 6.76 -18.23 0.02
C GLU A 5 6.87 -17.28 -1.17
N LEU A 6 6.43 -17.71 -2.36
CA LEU A 6 6.38 -16.86 -3.55
C LEU A 6 5.33 -15.75 -3.39
N ASP A 7 4.14 -16.07 -2.87
CA ASP A 7 3.10 -15.06 -2.59
C ASP A 7 3.59 -14.03 -1.58
N PHE A 8 4.24 -14.47 -0.50
CA PHE A 8 4.86 -13.56 0.46
C PHE A 8 5.89 -12.67 -0.22
N PHE A 9 6.78 -13.23 -1.05
CA PHE A 9 7.82 -12.48 -1.74
C PHE A 9 7.24 -11.43 -2.72
N LEU A 10 6.22 -11.80 -3.49
CA LEU A 10 5.57 -10.92 -4.48
C LEU A 10 4.75 -9.79 -3.83
N ARG A 11 4.29 -9.98 -2.58
CA ARG A 11 3.62 -8.92 -1.80
C ARG A 11 4.52 -7.73 -1.48
N GLY A 12 5.80 -7.73 -1.83
CA GLY A 12 6.70 -6.59 -1.59
C GLY A 12 7.40 -6.07 -2.85
N VAL A 13 6.84 -6.29 -4.05
CA VAL A 13 7.52 -5.90 -5.30
C VAL A 13 6.86 -4.67 -5.94
N CYS A 14 7.66 -3.67 -6.29
CA CYS A 14 7.26 -2.51 -7.08
C CYS A 14 8.13 -2.40 -8.34
N ALA A 15 7.51 -2.17 -9.49
CA ALA A 15 8.22 -2.04 -10.77
C ALA A 15 8.19 -0.60 -11.27
N ALA A 16 9.34 -0.08 -11.69
CA ALA A 16 9.47 1.20 -12.38
C ALA A 16 10.15 0.99 -13.73
N VAL A 17 9.63 1.64 -14.77
CA VAL A 17 10.16 1.56 -16.13
C VAL A 17 10.53 2.95 -16.60
N SER A 18 11.72 3.11 -17.15
CA SER A 18 12.21 4.37 -17.69
C SER A 18 12.74 4.17 -19.10
N VAL A 19 12.63 5.21 -19.90
CA VAL A 19 13.18 5.27 -21.26
C VAL A 19 14.11 6.46 -21.31
N ASN A 20 15.39 6.23 -21.64
CA ASN A 20 16.35 7.31 -21.76
C ASN A 20 16.17 8.08 -23.08
N THR A 21 16.93 9.17 -23.25
CA THR A 21 16.86 10.01 -24.46
C THR A 21 17.28 9.28 -25.74
N ALA A 22 18.05 8.19 -25.63
CA ALA A 22 18.42 7.32 -26.74
C ALA A 22 17.38 6.22 -27.03
N GLY A 23 16.25 6.19 -26.31
CA GLY A 23 15.21 5.18 -26.46
C GLY A 23 15.50 3.85 -25.75
N ALA A 24 16.61 3.75 -25.00
CA ALA A 24 16.92 2.54 -24.26
C ALA A 24 16.00 2.42 -23.02
N ILE A 25 15.42 1.23 -22.86
CA ILE A 25 14.50 0.91 -21.77
C ILE A 25 15.30 0.34 -20.61
N ALA A 26 15.03 0.85 -19.40
CA ALA A 26 15.51 0.29 -18.15
C ALA A 26 14.33 -0.03 -17.23
N VAL A 27 14.36 -1.22 -16.63
CA VAL A 27 13.37 -1.69 -15.66
C VAL A 27 14.05 -1.84 -14.31
N MET A 28 13.40 -1.33 -13.27
CA MET A 28 13.78 -1.54 -11.87
C MET A 28 12.67 -2.27 -11.13
N LEU A 29 13.05 -3.20 -10.27
CA LEU A 29 12.19 -3.91 -9.34
C LEU A 29 12.66 -3.62 -7.91
N GLY A 30 11.91 -2.81 -7.17
CA GLY A 30 12.06 -2.67 -5.74
C GLY A 30 11.50 -3.91 -5.05
N ILE A 31 12.35 -4.63 -4.31
CA ILE A 31 11.99 -5.85 -3.58
C ILE A 31 12.05 -5.52 -2.08
N ASP A 32 10.93 -5.02 -1.55
CA ASP A 32 10.82 -4.45 -0.20
C ASP A 32 11.24 -5.46 0.88
N ILE A 33 10.84 -6.73 0.75
CA ILE A 33 11.13 -7.78 1.73
C ILE A 33 12.63 -8.11 1.79
N LYS A 34 13.32 -8.05 0.66
CA LYS A 34 14.78 -8.22 0.61
C LYS A 34 15.54 -6.92 0.77
N ARG A 35 14.84 -5.79 0.82
CA ARG A 35 15.40 -4.44 0.83
C ARG A 35 16.48 -4.29 -0.24
N ARG A 36 16.19 -4.73 -1.45
CA ARG A 36 17.09 -4.65 -2.61
C ARG A 36 16.35 -4.14 -3.82
N VAL A 37 17.10 -3.59 -4.77
CA VAL A 37 16.58 -3.23 -6.08
C VAL A 37 17.26 -4.11 -7.13
N ALA A 38 16.46 -4.81 -7.92
CA ALA A 38 16.94 -5.47 -9.13
C ALA A 38 16.72 -4.56 -10.32
N TYR A 39 17.61 -4.58 -11.31
CA TYR A 39 17.45 -3.80 -12.53
C TYR A 39 17.98 -4.53 -13.75
N ALA A 40 17.44 -4.20 -14.91
CA ALA A 40 17.87 -4.70 -16.20
C ALA A 40 17.55 -3.67 -17.29
N THR A 41 18.28 -3.73 -18.39
CA THR A 41 18.07 -2.92 -19.59
C THR A 41 17.82 -3.80 -20.82
N ALA A 42 17.31 -3.18 -21.87
CA ALA A 42 17.08 -3.87 -23.14
C ALA A 42 18.40 -4.48 -23.67
N GLY A 43 18.42 -5.80 -23.84
CA GLY A 43 19.59 -6.56 -24.30
C GLY A 43 20.34 -7.32 -23.20
N ASP A 44 20.08 -7.01 -21.93
CA ASP A 44 20.66 -7.75 -20.82
C ASP A 44 20.12 -9.19 -20.76
N GLN A 45 21.03 -10.15 -20.62
CA GLN A 45 20.68 -11.58 -20.47
C GLN A 45 20.34 -11.97 -19.02
N ARG A 46 20.50 -11.05 -18.08
CA ARG A 46 20.33 -11.27 -16.64
C ARG A 46 19.95 -9.99 -15.91
N TRP A 47 19.31 -10.15 -14.76
CA TRP A 47 19.09 -9.05 -13.84
C TRP A 47 20.35 -8.78 -13.02
N PHE A 48 20.58 -7.50 -12.74
CA PHE A 48 21.56 -7.01 -11.78
C PHE A 48 20.87 -6.69 -10.46
N LEU A 49 21.57 -6.88 -9.35
CA LEU A 49 21.06 -6.59 -8.01
C LEU A 49 21.88 -5.47 -7.39
N SER A 50 21.24 -4.58 -6.63
CA SER A 50 21.93 -3.52 -5.88
C SER A 50 22.92 -4.12 -4.87
N ASP A 51 24.10 -3.52 -4.79
CA ASP A 51 25.13 -3.80 -3.79
C ASP A 51 24.80 -3.17 -2.42
N TRP A 52 23.94 -2.15 -2.41
CA TRP A 52 23.37 -1.52 -1.24
C TRP A 52 21.96 -2.05 -0.89
N GLU A 53 21.53 -1.79 0.34
CA GLU A 53 20.18 -2.11 0.82
C GLU A 53 19.26 -0.89 0.82
N LEU A 54 17.97 -1.09 0.52
CA LEU A 54 16.94 -0.09 0.82
C LEU A 54 16.93 0.17 2.34
N PRO A 55 16.62 1.41 2.78
CA PRO A 55 16.46 1.70 4.21
C PRO A 55 15.28 0.92 4.82
N ASN A 56 15.09 1.03 6.13
CA ASN A 56 13.95 0.39 6.81
C ASN A 56 12.64 0.99 6.31
N LEU A 57 11.93 0.22 5.48
CA LEU A 57 10.70 0.64 4.83
C LEU A 57 9.52 0.60 5.81
N GLN A 58 8.68 1.61 5.74
CA GLN A 58 7.48 1.74 6.59
C GLN A 58 6.17 1.62 5.80
N ALA A 59 6.28 1.87 4.51
CA ALA A 59 5.25 1.64 3.53
C ALA A 59 5.91 1.02 2.29
N ARG A 60 5.06 0.49 1.41
CA ARG A 60 5.53 -0.10 0.15
C ARG A 60 6.21 0.94 -0.73
N THR A 61 7.21 0.48 -1.46
CA THR A 61 7.83 1.28 -2.52
C THR A 61 6.80 1.60 -3.61
N MET A 62 6.89 2.80 -4.17
CA MET A 62 6.03 3.30 -5.25
C MET A 62 6.85 3.63 -6.49
N SER A 63 6.31 3.33 -7.66
CA SER A 63 6.84 3.82 -8.93
C SER A 63 6.19 5.15 -9.27
N PHE A 64 6.98 6.11 -9.72
CA PHE A 64 6.48 7.37 -10.27
C PHE A 64 7.46 7.90 -11.30
N GLN A 65 6.98 8.14 -12.52
CA GLN A 65 7.79 8.67 -13.64
C GLN A 65 9.11 7.90 -13.86
N GLY A 66 9.03 6.57 -13.83
CA GLY A 66 10.16 5.67 -14.06
C GLY A 66 11.19 5.59 -12.94
N LYS A 67 10.91 6.19 -11.78
CA LYS A 67 11.74 6.13 -10.57
C LYS A 67 11.01 5.36 -9.48
N LEU A 68 11.77 4.84 -8.52
CA LEU A 68 11.21 4.25 -7.31
C LEU A 68 11.28 5.27 -6.16
N TYR A 69 10.23 5.32 -5.35
CA TYR A 69 10.12 6.17 -4.17
C TYR A 69 9.74 5.32 -2.96
N ALA A 70 10.36 5.60 -1.83
CA ALA A 70 10.17 4.82 -0.61
C ALA A 70 10.06 5.73 0.60
N THR A 71 9.22 5.35 1.56
CA THR A 71 9.18 5.98 2.89
C THR A 71 10.03 5.17 3.87
N ALA A 72 11.01 5.82 4.48
CA ALA A 72 12.10 5.19 5.21
C ALA A 72 12.26 5.76 6.62
N VAL A 73 12.72 4.93 7.56
CA VAL A 73 13.24 5.40 8.86
C VAL A 73 14.76 5.43 8.81
N ASN A 74 15.34 6.47 9.38
CA ASN A 74 16.77 6.50 9.69
C ASN A 74 16.98 5.99 11.12
N PRO A 75 17.74 4.90 11.33
CA PRO A 75 18.01 4.35 12.66
C PRO A 75 18.76 5.32 13.60
N ALA A 76 19.49 6.29 13.04
CA ALA A 76 20.28 7.26 13.81
C ALA A 76 19.44 8.44 14.33
N ASP A 77 18.24 8.65 13.78
CA ASP A 77 17.36 9.72 14.25
C ASP A 77 16.58 9.30 15.50
N LYS A 78 16.12 10.28 16.27
CA LYS A 78 15.13 10.03 17.33
C LYS A 78 13.97 9.24 16.75
N ILE A 79 13.42 8.34 17.58
CA ILE A 79 12.20 7.59 17.28
C ILE A 79 11.16 8.59 16.72
N ASN A 80 10.54 8.25 15.58
CA ASN A 80 9.48 8.98 14.90
C ASN A 80 9.84 9.98 13.77
N VAL A 81 10.96 9.80 13.04
CA VAL A 81 11.21 10.59 11.81
C VAL A 81 11.23 9.70 10.58
N TYR A 82 10.37 10.00 9.60
CA TYR A 82 10.41 9.39 8.28
C TYR A 82 11.01 10.29 7.23
N TYR A 83 11.52 9.64 6.19
CA TYR A 83 12.09 10.26 5.03
C TYR A 83 11.46 9.71 3.78
N ILE A 84 11.26 10.57 2.78
CA ILE A 84 11.00 10.13 1.43
C ILE A 84 12.35 10.00 0.73
N CYS A 85 12.63 8.80 0.23
CA CYS A 85 13.80 8.48 -0.55
C CYS A 85 13.41 8.19 -1.99
N ARG A 86 14.34 8.44 -2.91
CA ARG A 86 14.20 8.17 -4.35
C ARG A 86 15.35 7.32 -4.85
N ILE A 87 15.04 6.39 -5.73
CA ILE A 87 15.99 5.61 -6.51
C ILE A 87 15.78 5.97 -7.98
N ASP A 88 16.83 6.51 -8.59
CA ASP A 88 16.85 6.85 -10.01
C ASP A 88 17.23 5.62 -10.86
N PRO A 89 16.78 5.55 -12.12
CA PRO A 89 17.22 4.55 -13.08
C PRO A 89 18.74 4.43 -13.17
N PRO A 90 19.25 3.23 -13.50
CA PRO A 90 20.68 3.00 -13.62
C PRO A 90 21.29 3.94 -14.67
N GLN A 91 22.43 4.53 -14.34
CA GLN A 91 23.14 5.53 -15.16
C GLN A 91 24.46 4.97 -15.67
N PRO A 92 25.00 5.48 -16.79
CA PRO A 92 26.34 5.09 -17.26
C PRO A 92 27.38 5.33 -16.18
N SER A 93 28.26 4.35 -15.97
CA SER A 93 29.37 4.49 -15.02
C SER A 93 30.31 5.62 -15.47
N ALA A 94 30.82 6.40 -14.51
CA ALA A 94 31.81 7.44 -14.78
C ALA A 94 33.17 6.86 -15.23
N GLU A 95 33.39 5.55 -15.01
CA GLU A 95 34.66 4.84 -15.26
C GLU A 95 34.86 4.43 -16.73
N GLY A 96 34.10 5.00 -17.67
CA GLY A 96 34.33 4.84 -19.12
C GLY A 96 33.95 3.47 -19.71
N ASN A 97 33.56 2.51 -18.87
CA ASN A 97 33.01 1.25 -19.32
C ASN A 97 31.50 1.45 -19.57
N HIS A 98 30.97 0.90 -20.67
CA HIS A 98 29.54 0.92 -21.03
C HIS A 98 28.60 0.21 -20.00
N SER A 99 29.09 -0.04 -18.79
CA SER A 99 28.35 -0.59 -17.66
C SER A 99 27.45 0.48 -17.04
N LEU A 100 26.22 0.09 -16.73
CA LEU A 100 25.27 0.91 -16.01
C LEU A 100 25.36 0.62 -14.51
N THR A 101 25.33 1.65 -13.67
CA THR A 101 25.35 1.51 -12.21
C THR A 101 24.11 2.12 -11.58
N LEU A 102 23.55 1.39 -10.62
CA LEU A 102 22.40 1.82 -9.86
C LEU A 102 22.86 2.54 -8.58
N GLN A 103 22.53 3.82 -8.47
CA GLN A 103 22.92 4.65 -7.34
C GLN A 103 22.09 4.33 -6.09
N PRO A 104 22.68 4.46 -4.87
CA PRO A 104 21.95 4.25 -3.64
C PRO A 104 20.78 5.23 -3.47
N PRO A 105 19.79 4.90 -2.60
CA PRO A 105 18.62 5.73 -2.40
C PRO A 105 19.02 7.12 -1.91
N ARG A 106 18.57 8.15 -2.64
CA ARG A 106 18.77 9.54 -2.26
C ARG A 106 17.63 10.00 -1.38
N MET A 107 17.95 10.44 -0.17
CA MET A 107 16.99 11.10 0.71
C MET A 107 16.57 12.46 0.11
N LEU A 108 15.26 12.70 0.04
CA LEU A 108 14.70 13.93 -0.52
C LEU A 108 14.21 14.89 0.55
N VAL A 109 13.39 14.40 1.49
CA VAL A 109 12.75 15.25 2.49
C VAL A 109 12.29 14.44 3.70
N LYS A 110 12.18 15.11 4.86
CA LYS A 110 11.51 14.60 6.06
C LYS A 110 9.99 14.63 5.87
N SER A 111 9.33 13.56 6.28
CA SER A 111 7.87 13.45 6.30
C SER A 111 7.28 14.23 7.47
N PRO A 112 6.16 14.94 7.29
CA PRO A 112 5.40 15.54 8.39
C PRO A 112 4.40 14.57 9.07
N LEU A 113 4.28 13.32 8.60
CA LEU A 113 3.26 12.36 9.06
C LEU A 113 3.72 11.45 10.20
N LEU A 114 2.73 10.86 10.90
CA LEU A 114 2.90 9.95 12.03
C LEU A 114 3.74 8.72 11.68
N VAL A 115 4.52 8.28 12.67
CA VAL A 115 5.25 7.02 12.66
C VAL A 115 4.44 5.80 13.09
N GLY A 116 4.25 4.86 12.16
CA GLY A 116 3.83 3.47 12.32
C GLY A 116 3.71 2.78 10.95
N PHE A 117 3.80 1.44 10.92
CA PHE A 117 3.59 0.66 9.70
C PHE A 117 2.16 0.89 9.18
N GLY A 118 2.06 1.42 7.95
CA GLY A 118 0.79 1.79 7.34
C GLY A 118 0.20 3.13 7.82
N SER A 119 0.98 3.99 8.49
CA SER A 119 0.54 5.33 8.91
C SER A 119 0.71 6.40 7.82
N ALA A 120 1.55 6.13 6.81
CA ALA A 120 1.80 7.01 5.67
C ALA A 120 1.99 6.17 4.39
N HIS A 121 1.42 6.60 3.27
CA HIS A 121 1.59 5.98 1.97
C HIS A 121 1.92 7.03 0.91
N LEU A 122 2.81 6.68 -0.01
CA LEU A 122 2.94 7.39 -1.26
C LEU A 122 1.78 6.99 -2.17
N VAL A 123 1.28 7.94 -2.96
CA VAL A 123 0.23 7.73 -3.96
C VAL A 123 0.47 8.60 -5.19
N GLU A 124 0.42 8.00 -6.37
CA GLU A 124 0.34 8.72 -7.63
C GLU A 124 -1.12 9.14 -7.85
N CYS A 125 -1.36 10.44 -7.95
CA CYS A 125 -2.70 10.98 -8.17
C CYS A 125 -2.64 12.03 -9.29
N GLY A 126 -3.12 11.64 -10.47
CA GLY A 126 -2.91 12.41 -11.70
C GLY A 126 -1.42 12.48 -12.06
N SER A 127 -0.90 13.69 -12.25
CA SER A 127 0.51 13.94 -12.57
C SER A 127 1.38 14.22 -11.34
N GLU A 128 0.84 14.05 -10.13
CA GLU A 128 1.52 14.41 -8.88
C GLU A 128 1.77 13.16 -8.03
N LEU A 129 2.96 13.12 -7.42
CA LEU A 129 3.27 12.19 -6.34
C LEU A 129 2.87 12.85 -5.01
N MET A 130 2.00 12.19 -4.27
CA MET A 130 1.49 12.65 -3.00
C MET A 130 1.91 11.72 -1.86
N LEU A 131 2.02 12.29 -0.67
CA LEU A 131 2.19 11.58 0.58
C LEU A 131 0.89 11.75 1.38
N ALA A 132 0.19 10.66 1.66
CA ALA A 132 -1.04 10.67 2.46
C ALA A 132 -0.86 9.89 3.76
N GLY A 133 -1.52 10.28 4.84
CA GLY A 133 -1.54 9.51 6.08
C GLY A 133 -1.90 10.30 7.32
N PHE A 134 -1.76 9.65 8.48
CA PHE A 134 -2.19 10.21 9.76
C PHE A 134 -1.23 11.29 10.24
N THR A 135 -1.79 12.36 10.80
CA THR A 135 -1.02 13.50 11.31
C THR A 135 -0.39 13.21 12.66
N ASP A 136 -1.05 12.40 13.49
CA ASP A 136 -0.65 12.13 14.85
C ASP A 136 -1.25 10.82 15.39
N VAL A 137 -0.80 10.44 16.60
CA VAL A 137 -1.14 9.19 17.28
C VAL A 137 -2.63 9.02 17.61
N SER A 138 -3.42 10.10 17.62
CA SER A 138 -4.87 10.01 17.86
C SER A 138 -5.59 9.32 16.70
N LEU A 139 -4.96 9.27 15.52
CA LEU A 139 -5.56 8.76 14.29
C LEU A 139 -6.88 9.49 13.92
N ALA A 140 -7.07 10.71 14.43
CA ALA A 140 -8.26 11.51 14.21
C ALA A 140 -8.23 12.25 12.87
N HIS A 141 -7.04 12.64 12.41
CA HIS A 141 -6.87 13.44 11.21
C HIS A 141 -5.91 12.78 10.24
N LEU A 142 -6.30 12.83 8.96
CA LEU A 142 -5.46 12.48 7.83
C LEU A 142 -5.08 13.76 7.08
N ALA A 143 -3.91 13.74 6.45
CA ALA A 143 -3.43 14.81 5.60
C ALA A 143 -2.81 14.25 4.33
N VAL A 144 -2.85 15.05 3.27
CA VAL A 144 -2.18 14.79 2.00
C VAL A 144 -1.21 15.93 1.72
N TYR A 145 0.00 15.60 1.29
CA TYR A 145 1.03 16.56 0.91
C TYR A 145 1.55 16.24 -0.49
N LYS A 146 1.78 17.26 -1.31
CA LYS A 146 2.55 17.06 -2.55
C LYS A 146 4.02 16.83 -2.20
N VAL A 147 4.60 15.75 -2.70
CA VAL A 147 6.02 15.46 -2.47
C VAL A 147 6.90 16.56 -3.08
N SER A 148 6.48 17.15 -4.20
CA SER A 148 7.14 18.27 -4.86
C SER A 148 7.20 19.54 -4.00
N ASP A 149 6.16 19.83 -3.20
CA ASP A 149 6.13 20.95 -2.27
C ASP A 149 6.98 20.68 -1.03
N LEU A 150 6.92 19.45 -0.50
CA LEU A 150 7.76 19.04 0.62
C LEU A 150 9.25 19.22 0.29
N ILE A 151 9.70 18.77 -0.89
CA ILE A 151 11.11 18.93 -1.34
C ILE A 151 11.52 20.42 -1.38
N LYS A 152 10.59 21.33 -1.65
CA LYS A 152 10.82 22.79 -1.64
C LYS A 152 10.72 23.41 -0.24
N GLY A 153 10.54 22.60 0.81
CA GLY A 153 10.37 23.04 2.18
C GLY A 153 8.97 23.58 2.51
N ARG A 154 7.98 23.37 1.64
CA ARG A 154 6.59 23.82 1.85
C ARG A 154 5.78 22.68 2.46
N VAL A 155 5.48 22.80 3.75
CA VAL A 155 4.72 21.79 4.51
C VAL A 155 3.28 22.28 4.71
N VAL A 156 2.51 22.29 3.62
CA VAL A 156 1.09 22.71 3.63
C VAL A 156 0.24 21.52 3.19
N PRO A 157 -0.69 21.03 4.04
CA PRO A 157 -1.57 19.93 3.66
C PRO A 157 -2.58 20.40 2.61
N LEU A 158 -2.89 19.51 1.66
CA LEU A 158 -3.97 19.71 0.71
C LEU A 158 -5.31 19.52 1.41
N THR A 159 -6.22 20.46 1.18
CA THR A 159 -7.63 20.38 1.57
C THR A 159 -8.53 19.94 0.42
N ASP A 160 -7.98 19.90 -0.80
CA ASP A 160 -8.70 19.54 -2.01
C ASP A 160 -7.82 18.72 -2.97
N ILE A 161 -8.25 17.51 -3.30
CA ILE A 161 -7.68 16.65 -4.34
C ILE A 161 -8.65 16.47 -5.53
N GLY A 162 -9.70 17.30 -5.62
CA GLY A 162 -10.68 17.28 -6.69
C GLY A 162 -11.63 16.09 -6.59
N ASP A 163 -12.00 15.53 -7.74
CA ASP A 163 -12.87 14.34 -7.81
C ASP A 163 -12.15 13.03 -7.49
N HIS A 164 -10.99 13.08 -6.83
CA HIS A 164 -10.22 11.89 -6.50
C HIS A 164 -10.49 11.37 -5.08
N ALA A 165 -10.38 10.06 -4.92
CA ALA A 165 -10.37 9.40 -3.62
C ALA A 165 -9.09 8.56 -3.48
N ILE A 166 -8.45 8.62 -2.32
CA ILE A 166 -7.26 7.84 -2.01
C ILE A 166 -7.65 6.65 -1.13
N PHE A 167 -7.38 5.45 -1.61
CA PHE A 167 -7.50 4.22 -0.84
C PHE A 167 -6.20 3.94 -0.09
N PHE A 168 -6.34 3.70 1.21
CA PHE A 168 -5.26 3.45 2.14
C PHE A 168 -5.28 1.96 2.55
N GLU A 169 -4.75 1.10 1.68
CA GLU A 169 -4.83 -0.35 1.88
C GLU A 169 -3.49 -1.06 1.63
N GLY A 170 -2.54 -0.99 2.55
CA GLY A 170 -1.21 -1.62 2.39
C GLY A 170 -0.34 -1.03 1.27
N HIS A 171 -0.96 -0.42 0.26
CA HIS A 171 -0.47 0.44 -0.80
C HIS A 171 -1.44 1.63 -0.91
N GLY A 172 -0.94 2.79 -1.32
CA GLY A 172 -1.77 3.94 -1.66
C GLY A 172 -2.27 3.81 -3.09
N LEU A 173 -3.57 3.98 -3.32
CA LEU A 173 -4.18 3.98 -4.65
C LEU A 173 -5.08 5.22 -4.78
N CYS A 174 -4.86 6.07 -5.78
CA CYS A 174 -5.76 7.18 -6.09
C CYS A 174 -6.66 6.76 -7.25
N VAL A 175 -7.97 6.98 -7.09
CA VAL A 175 -8.97 6.73 -8.13
C VAL A 175 -9.79 8.00 -8.36
N SER A 176 -10.30 8.18 -9.56
CA SER A 176 -11.38 9.17 -9.77
C SER A 176 -12.67 8.59 -9.20
N ALA A 177 -13.40 9.40 -8.44
CA ALA A 177 -14.73 9.12 -7.94
C ALA A 177 -15.80 9.21 -9.05
N LYS A 178 -15.46 9.82 -10.21
CA LYS A 178 -16.37 9.85 -11.36
C LYS A 178 -16.69 8.42 -11.80
N GLY A 179 -17.98 8.10 -11.82
CA GLY A 179 -18.47 6.76 -12.18
C GLY A 179 -18.58 5.79 -10.99
N PHE A 180 -18.27 6.21 -9.76
CA PHE A 180 -18.43 5.39 -8.56
C PHE A 180 -19.37 6.08 -7.55
N PRO A 181 -20.67 5.73 -7.54
CA PRO A 181 -21.68 6.42 -6.71
C PRO A 181 -21.40 6.37 -5.20
N SER A 182 -20.68 5.35 -4.74
CA SER A 182 -20.37 5.13 -3.32
C SER A 182 -19.06 5.77 -2.85
N ILE A 183 -18.34 6.45 -3.74
CA ILE A 183 -17.05 7.07 -3.42
C ILE A 183 -17.25 8.58 -3.52
N SER A 184 -16.94 9.29 -2.45
CA SER A 184 -16.90 10.74 -2.50
C SER A 184 -15.56 11.20 -3.06
N GLY A 185 -15.59 12.21 -3.94
CA GLY A 185 -14.39 12.95 -4.27
C GLY A 185 -13.80 13.64 -3.04
N ASN A 186 -12.58 14.14 -3.18
CA ASN A 186 -11.84 14.82 -2.13
C ASN A 186 -11.73 14.03 -0.81
N SER A 187 -11.53 12.72 -0.90
CA SER A 187 -11.60 11.84 0.27
C SER A 187 -10.44 10.86 0.38
N ILE A 188 -10.24 10.34 1.59
CA ILE A 188 -9.36 9.20 1.87
C ILE A 188 -10.20 8.09 2.49
N ILE A 189 -10.15 6.89 1.92
CA ILE A 189 -10.84 5.71 2.42
C ILE A 189 -9.82 4.78 3.05
N CYS A 190 -10.01 4.41 4.32
CA CYS A 190 -9.04 3.60 5.05
C CYS A 190 -9.70 2.71 6.11
N ARG A 191 -8.94 1.70 6.57
CA ARG A 191 -9.30 0.94 7.77
C ARG A 191 -9.02 1.79 9.00
N ARG A 192 -10.06 2.35 9.60
CA ARG A 192 -9.94 3.11 10.83
C ARG A 192 -9.78 2.14 11.99
N ARG A 193 -8.59 2.16 12.60
CA ARG A 193 -8.36 1.44 13.86
C ARG A 193 -9.17 2.15 14.94
N SER A 194 -10.16 1.45 15.49
CA SER A 194 -10.78 1.88 16.73
C SER A 194 -9.99 1.27 17.89
N PHE A 195 -9.66 2.08 18.89
CA PHE A 195 -9.26 1.56 20.21
C PHE A 195 -10.49 1.22 21.07
N GLN A 196 -11.68 1.23 20.47
CA GLN A 196 -12.92 0.95 21.16
C GLN A 196 -12.97 -0.55 21.47
N MET A 197 -13.19 -0.86 22.73
CA MET A 197 -13.43 -2.22 23.19
C MET A 197 -14.93 -2.48 23.16
N VAL A 198 -15.33 -3.62 22.61
CA VAL A 198 -16.73 -4.04 22.53
C VAL A 198 -16.91 -5.27 23.41
N GLU A 199 -18.00 -5.32 24.17
CA GLU A 199 -18.39 -6.54 24.89
C GLU A 199 -18.75 -7.63 23.87
N THR A 200 -18.10 -8.78 23.97
CA THR A 200 -18.50 -9.97 23.23
C THR A 200 -19.61 -10.70 23.98
N GLY A 201 -20.34 -11.58 23.28
CA GLY A 201 -21.33 -12.46 23.91
C GLY A 201 -20.73 -13.46 24.91
N ASP A 202 -19.39 -13.64 24.89
CA ASP A 202 -18.70 -14.64 25.70
C ASP A 202 -18.47 -14.12 27.11
N PHE A 203 -18.97 -14.85 28.11
CA PHE A 203 -18.71 -14.54 29.51
C PHE A 203 -17.31 -15.01 29.90
N ASN A 204 -16.51 -14.13 30.51
CA ASN A 204 -15.23 -14.50 31.09
C ASN A 204 -15.39 -14.80 32.59
N PRO A 205 -15.40 -16.08 33.02
CA PRO A 205 -15.65 -16.45 34.40
C PRO A 205 -14.54 -16.02 35.37
N LEU A 206 -13.32 -15.75 34.88
CA LEU A 206 -12.21 -15.27 35.72
C LEU A 206 -12.32 -13.78 36.06
N LEU A 207 -13.01 -13.00 35.23
CA LEU A 207 -13.17 -11.56 35.39
C LEU A 207 -14.59 -11.14 35.80
N GLY A 208 -15.52 -12.09 35.92
CA GLY A 208 -16.90 -11.83 36.32
C GLY A 208 -17.67 -10.91 35.36
N ARG A 209 -17.22 -10.79 34.10
CA ARG A 209 -17.78 -9.88 33.10
C ARG A 209 -17.69 -10.49 31.70
N ARG A 210 -18.48 -9.96 30.76
CA ARG A 210 -18.33 -10.29 29.34
C ARG A 210 -16.92 -9.95 28.86
N ALA A 211 -16.35 -10.82 28.04
CA ALA A 211 -15.05 -10.61 27.44
C ALA A 211 -15.11 -9.34 26.57
N MET A 212 -14.04 -8.55 26.62
CA MET A 212 -13.89 -7.38 25.78
C MET A 212 -12.93 -7.71 24.65
N GLN A 213 -13.32 -7.45 23.42
CA GLN A 213 -12.44 -7.52 22.26
C GLN A 213 -12.33 -6.15 21.59
N PRO A 214 -11.20 -5.86 20.93
CA PRO A 214 -11.09 -4.68 20.09
C PRO A 214 -12.19 -4.73 19.02
N ALA A 215 -12.91 -3.63 18.79
CA ALA A 215 -13.87 -3.58 17.69
C ALA A 215 -13.13 -3.84 16.38
N PHE A 216 -13.75 -4.60 15.47
CA PHE A 216 -13.20 -4.79 14.14
C PHE A 216 -12.97 -3.43 13.46
N PRO A 217 -11.85 -3.27 12.74
CA PRO A 217 -11.56 -2.00 12.08
C PRO A 217 -12.62 -1.72 11.02
N ARG A 218 -13.27 -0.55 11.12
CA ARG A 218 -14.26 -0.10 10.14
C ARG A 218 -13.55 0.49 8.92
N ILE A 219 -14.21 0.40 7.77
CA ILE A 219 -13.76 1.07 6.56
C ILE A 219 -14.51 2.40 6.49
N ASP A 220 -13.78 3.47 6.83
CA ASP A 220 -14.34 4.81 6.90
C ASP A 220 -13.74 5.69 5.80
N GLN A 221 -14.50 6.70 5.42
CA GLN A 221 -14.14 7.76 4.49
C GLN A 221 -13.89 9.05 5.27
N TYR A 222 -12.72 9.64 5.06
CA TYR A 222 -12.32 10.94 5.59
C TYR A 222 -12.43 11.99 4.50
N ASP A 223 -13.22 13.04 4.73
CA ASP A 223 -13.31 14.20 3.84
C ASP A 223 -12.17 15.18 4.14
N LEU A 224 -11.36 15.50 3.12
CA LEU A 224 -10.18 16.36 3.29
C LEU A 224 -10.53 17.84 3.47
N GLY A 225 -11.70 18.28 3.00
CA GLY A 225 -12.13 19.67 3.08
C GLY A 225 -12.72 20.01 4.45
N SER A 226 -13.56 19.12 4.99
CA SER A 226 -14.22 19.31 6.28
C SER A 226 -13.46 18.69 7.45
N GLY A 227 -12.57 17.73 7.19
CA GLY A 227 -11.88 16.95 8.22
C GLY A 227 -12.80 15.97 8.97
N THR A 228 -13.95 15.60 8.39
CA THR A 228 -14.93 14.74 9.03
C THR A 228 -14.85 13.30 8.53
N TRP A 229 -15.21 12.36 9.40
CA TRP A 229 -15.33 10.95 9.08
C TRP A 229 -16.78 10.56 8.79
N SER A 230 -16.96 9.66 7.83
CA SER A 230 -18.22 9.02 7.49
C SER A 230 -17.98 7.54 7.20
N PRO A 231 -18.96 6.64 7.39
CA PRO A 231 -18.83 5.26 6.95
C PRO A 231 -18.61 5.20 5.44
N ALA A 232 -17.61 4.44 4.96
CA ALA A 232 -17.43 4.19 3.53
C ALA A 232 -18.17 2.91 3.09
N ILE A 233 -18.40 2.00 4.04
CA ILE A 233 -19.13 0.75 3.88
C ILE A 233 -20.03 0.61 5.12
N ASP A 234 -21.32 0.37 4.91
CA ASP A 234 -22.31 0.28 5.98
C ASP A 234 -22.20 -1.02 6.80
N GLU A 235 -21.60 -2.06 6.22
CA GLU A 235 -21.56 -3.42 6.76
C GLU A 235 -20.20 -3.78 7.37
N ASP A 236 -20.22 -4.64 8.41
CA ASP A 236 -19.01 -5.19 9.01
C ASP A 236 -18.41 -6.27 8.10
N VAL A 237 -17.48 -5.85 7.25
CA VAL A 237 -16.79 -6.72 6.29
C VAL A 237 -15.94 -7.80 6.97
N TYR A 238 -15.69 -7.67 8.28
CA TYR A 238 -14.96 -8.65 9.10
C TYR A 238 -15.83 -9.71 9.76
N SER A 239 -17.15 -9.59 9.62
CA SER A 239 -18.06 -10.65 10.06
C SER A 239 -17.93 -11.89 9.15
N ASP A 240 -18.28 -13.08 9.68
CA ASP A 240 -18.40 -14.31 8.88
C ASP A 240 -19.55 -14.23 7.84
N VAL A 241 -20.26 -13.10 7.80
CA VAL A 241 -21.38 -12.84 6.91
C VAL A 241 -20.87 -12.08 5.69
N THR A 242 -21.12 -12.64 4.51
CA THR A 242 -20.81 -11.98 3.24
C THR A 242 -21.63 -10.70 3.10
N PRO A 243 -21.02 -9.57 2.69
CA PRO A 243 -21.75 -8.33 2.53
C PRO A 243 -22.90 -8.47 1.52
N ALA A 244 -23.98 -7.74 1.74
CA ALA A 244 -25.11 -7.74 0.82
C ALA A 244 -24.72 -7.05 -0.50
N SER A 245 -25.12 -7.66 -1.61
CA SER A 245 -25.01 -7.05 -2.94
C SER A 245 -25.93 -5.82 -3.04
N PRO A 246 -25.53 -4.73 -3.72
CA PRO A 246 -24.38 -4.59 -4.63
C PRO A 246 -23.04 -4.23 -3.96
N TYR A 247 -21.95 -4.83 -4.46
CA TYR A 247 -20.59 -4.52 -4.00
C TYR A 247 -20.07 -3.22 -4.59
N THR A 248 -19.49 -2.38 -3.72
CA THR A 248 -18.83 -1.13 -4.12
C THR A 248 -17.35 -1.36 -4.45
N LEU A 249 -16.70 -0.37 -5.09
CA LEU A 249 -15.26 -0.42 -5.32
C LEU A 249 -14.47 -0.55 -4.00
N ALA A 250 -14.94 0.07 -2.92
CA ALA A 250 -14.31 -0.07 -1.60
C ALA A 250 -14.35 -1.52 -1.11
N HIS A 251 -15.47 -2.24 -1.29
CA HIS A 251 -15.52 -3.66 -0.98
C HIS A 251 -14.45 -4.44 -1.74
N HIS A 252 -14.31 -4.19 -3.04
CA HIS A 252 -13.34 -4.90 -3.87
C HIS A 252 -11.90 -4.60 -3.49
N ILE A 253 -11.56 -3.34 -3.21
CA ILE A 253 -10.20 -2.99 -2.78
C ILE A 253 -9.90 -3.70 -1.46
N PHE A 254 -10.70 -3.48 -0.41
CA PHE A 254 -10.39 -3.99 0.93
C PHE A 254 -10.52 -5.51 1.11
N THR A 255 -11.17 -6.23 0.19
CA THR A 255 -11.37 -7.69 0.25
C THR A 255 -10.56 -8.47 -0.79
N CYS A 256 -9.81 -7.79 -1.67
CA CYS A 256 -9.11 -8.41 -2.82
C CYS A 256 -8.10 -9.50 -2.44
N CYS A 257 -7.67 -9.54 -1.17
CA CYS A 257 -6.73 -10.51 -0.65
C CYS A 257 -7.29 -11.94 -0.54
N TYR A 258 -8.61 -12.14 -0.73
CA TYR A 258 -9.29 -13.44 -0.63
C TYR A 258 -9.88 -13.90 -1.97
N ARG A 259 -9.07 -13.81 -3.05
CA ARG A 259 -9.44 -14.21 -4.43
C ARG A 259 -10.12 -15.58 -4.55
N SER A 260 -9.85 -16.52 -3.65
CA SER A 260 -10.51 -17.83 -3.63
C SER A 260 -12.04 -17.76 -3.48
N TYR A 261 -12.55 -16.69 -2.87
CA TYR A 261 -13.98 -16.46 -2.64
C TYR A 261 -14.62 -15.61 -3.76
N TRP A 262 -13.84 -14.76 -4.42
CA TRP A 262 -14.32 -13.93 -5.54
C TRP A 262 -14.84 -14.77 -6.71
N ASN A 263 -14.17 -15.87 -7.04
CA ASN A 263 -14.59 -16.80 -8.09
C ASN A 263 -15.95 -17.47 -7.78
N LYS A 264 -16.47 -17.31 -6.56
CA LYS A 264 -17.77 -17.80 -6.10
C LYS A 264 -18.80 -16.69 -5.92
N GLY A 265 -18.49 -15.46 -6.33
CA GLY A 265 -19.34 -14.28 -6.12
C GLY A 265 -19.34 -13.78 -4.68
N LEU A 266 -18.39 -14.23 -3.84
CA LEU A 266 -18.31 -13.86 -2.42
C LEU A 266 -17.18 -12.86 -2.16
N VAL A 267 -17.47 -11.87 -1.34
CA VAL A 267 -16.58 -10.77 -0.97
C VAL A 267 -16.38 -10.85 0.55
N VAL A 268 -15.19 -11.22 1.03
CA VAL A 268 -14.92 -11.40 2.48
C VAL A 268 -13.54 -10.85 2.84
N CYS A 269 -13.41 -10.21 4.01
CA CYS A 269 -12.13 -9.67 4.52
C CYS A 269 -11.38 -10.64 5.46
N ALA A 270 -11.91 -11.83 5.72
CA ALA A 270 -11.27 -12.85 6.56
C ALA A 270 -11.48 -14.26 5.97
N ALA A 271 -10.56 -15.18 6.28
CA ALA A 271 -10.69 -16.59 5.91
C ALA A 271 -11.80 -17.24 6.74
N ILE A 272 -13.03 -17.24 6.23
CA ILE A 272 -14.09 -18.13 6.71
C ILE A 272 -13.66 -19.58 6.49
N THR A 273 -13.75 -20.45 7.50
CA THR A 273 -13.64 -21.90 7.29
C THR A 273 -14.83 -22.33 6.41
N PRO A 274 -14.64 -22.66 5.12
CA PRO A 274 -15.77 -23.05 4.30
C PRO A 274 -16.31 -24.40 4.79
N ASP A 275 -17.62 -24.48 4.95
CA ASP A 275 -18.38 -25.70 5.19
C ASP A 275 -18.47 -26.59 3.94
N TRP A 276 -18.18 -26.02 2.77
CA TRP A 276 -18.09 -26.75 1.51
C TRP A 276 -16.67 -27.33 1.28
N SER A 277 -16.61 -28.60 0.90
CA SER A 277 -15.39 -29.21 0.36
C SER A 277 -15.29 -28.93 -1.15
N LEU A 278 -14.17 -28.38 -1.61
CA LEU A 278 -13.85 -28.37 -3.04
C LEU A 278 -13.65 -29.82 -3.50
N LYS A 279 -14.27 -30.21 -4.62
CA LYS A 279 -13.90 -31.45 -5.31
C LYS A 279 -12.39 -31.41 -5.59
N PRO A 280 -11.60 -32.43 -5.20
CA PRO A 280 -10.14 -32.46 -5.36
C PRO A 280 -9.65 -32.15 -6.78
N ASN A 281 -10.50 -32.39 -7.77
CA ASN A 281 -10.24 -32.30 -9.20
C ASN A 281 -10.04 -30.85 -9.70
N LEU A 282 -10.36 -29.83 -8.89
CA LEU A 282 -10.14 -28.42 -9.21
C LEU A 282 -8.86 -27.86 -8.54
N ARG A 283 -8.05 -28.71 -7.89
CA ARG A 283 -6.79 -28.30 -7.24
C ARG A 283 -5.57 -28.26 -8.15
N ILE A 284 -5.63 -28.68 -9.42
CA ILE A 284 -4.42 -28.93 -10.20
C ILE A 284 -4.51 -28.25 -11.57
N GLY A 285 -3.73 -27.18 -11.74
CA GLY A 285 -3.11 -26.90 -13.04
C GLY A 285 -2.16 -28.05 -13.32
N GLY A 286 -2.46 -28.80 -14.39
CA GLY A 286 -1.94 -30.13 -14.68
C GLY A 286 -0.42 -30.25 -14.63
N ASP A 287 0.05 -31.16 -13.79
CA ASP A 287 1.25 -31.94 -14.07
C ASP A 287 0.91 -32.90 -15.21
N GLY A 288 1.52 -32.66 -16.36
CA GLY A 288 1.50 -33.56 -17.50
C GLY A 288 2.67 -33.19 -18.40
N TRP A 289 3.81 -33.88 -18.21
CA TRP A 289 4.59 -34.61 -19.22
C TRP A 289 5.99 -34.93 -18.65
N MET A 290 6.18 -36.24 -18.43
CA MET A 290 7.40 -37.04 -18.11
C MET A 290 8.13 -36.80 -16.78
#